data_AF-A0A816AD58-F1
#
_entry.id   AF-A0A816AD58-F1
#
_cell.length_a   1.000
_cell.length_b   1.000
_cell.length_c   1.000
_cell.angle_alpha   90.00
_cell.angle_beta   90.00
_cell.angle_gamma   90.00
#
_symmetry.space_group_name_H-M   'P 1'
#
loop_
_entity.id
_entity.type
_entity.pdbx_description
1 polymer ?
#
loop_
_entity_poly.entity_id
_entity_poly.type
_entity_poly.pdbx_seq_one_letter_code
_entity_poly.pdbx_strand_id
1 'polypeptide(L)'
;MAKTMDIEDNNKDEFIHTKTIFRRHSKGPVMFNGCSPSGDVILIDNISPKKSYDLTGWRIERQTNSQKFLRYTFTDKFIIPPLTTIELWSSIATPMSPPNEMEPNQSSEEHEQQQTFVTIKTKLLTWNTARQWSINKLFDCHGREKAIFSHRTLTPLAYEKEE
;
A
#
# COMPACT_ATOMS: atom_id res chain seq x y z
N MET A 1 -31.64 -43.58 35.57
CA MET A 1 -30.34 -42.99 35.92
C MET A 1 -29.83 -42.32 34.66
N ALA A 2 -30.17 -41.06 34.45
CA ALA A 2 -29.49 -39.83 34.93
C ALA A 2 -28.63 -39.27 33.78
N LYS A 3 -29.21 -38.25 33.14
CA LYS A 3 -28.66 -37.34 32.13
C LYS A 3 -27.48 -36.56 32.72
N THR A 4 -26.41 -36.40 31.95
CA THR A 4 -25.52 -35.24 32.05
C THR A 4 -25.22 -34.77 30.63
N MET A 5 -25.90 -33.68 30.25
CA MET A 5 -25.43 -32.71 29.26
C MET A 5 -24.22 -31.99 29.85
N ASP A 6 -23.36 -31.46 28.98
CA ASP A 6 -22.60 -30.19 29.09
C ASP A 6 -21.32 -30.33 28.25
N ILE A 7 -20.85 -29.40 27.41
CA ILE A 7 -21.26 -28.06 26.97
C ILE A 7 -20.61 -27.89 25.58
N GLU A 8 -21.31 -27.26 24.65
CA GLU A 8 -20.81 -26.92 23.31
C GLU A 8 -19.77 -25.79 23.39
N ASP A 9 -18.51 -26.07 23.06
CA ASP A 9 -17.53 -25.03 22.73
C ASP A 9 -17.69 -24.62 21.24
N ASN A 10 -18.84 -24.02 20.93
CA ASN A 10 -19.11 -23.34 19.66
C ASN A 10 -18.58 -21.89 19.74
N ASN A 11 -17.26 -21.73 19.63
CA ASN A 11 -16.66 -20.47 19.17
C ASN A 11 -15.19 -20.68 18.79
N LYS A 12 -14.96 -21.40 17.70
CA LYS A 12 -13.81 -21.05 16.86
C LYS A 12 -14.34 -20.06 15.85
N ASP A 13 -14.15 -18.78 16.14
CA ASP A 13 -14.00 -17.76 15.10
C ASP A 13 -13.05 -18.36 14.07
N GLU A 14 -13.62 -18.91 13.00
CA GLU A 14 -12.88 -19.35 11.84
C GLU A 14 -12.29 -18.07 11.27
N PHE A 15 -11.09 -17.73 11.72
CA PHE A 15 -10.32 -16.60 11.25
C PHE A 15 -10.08 -16.88 9.77
N ILE A 16 -11.00 -16.42 8.93
CA ILE A 16 -10.94 -16.56 7.48
C ILE A 16 -9.65 -15.86 7.06
N HIS A 17 -8.59 -16.66 6.91
CA HIS A 17 -7.25 -16.13 6.73
C HIS A 17 -7.15 -15.62 5.29
N THR A 18 -7.53 -14.37 5.12
CA THR A 18 -7.52 -13.70 3.83
C THR A 18 -6.05 -13.49 3.43
N LYS A 19 -5.56 -14.33 2.52
CA LYS A 19 -4.16 -14.27 2.07
C LYS A 19 -4.02 -13.23 0.98
N THR A 20 -3.24 -12.19 1.23
CA THR A 20 -2.86 -11.20 0.20
C THR A 20 -1.47 -11.54 -0.34
N ILE A 21 -1.37 -11.70 -1.66
CA ILE A 21 -0.13 -11.95 -2.38
C ILE A 21 0.32 -10.65 -3.01
N PHE A 22 1.57 -10.26 -2.73
CA PHE A 22 2.21 -9.08 -3.32
C PHE A 22 3.29 -9.51 -4.32
N ARG A 23 3.38 -8.79 -5.44
CA ARG A 23 4.50 -8.89 -6.39
C ARG A 23 4.98 -7.49 -6.71
N ARG A 24 6.29 -7.27 -6.66
CA ARG A 24 6.92 -5.99 -6.95
C ARG A 24 8.16 -6.16 -7.80
N HIS A 25 8.38 -5.23 -8.70
CA HIS A 25 9.55 -5.15 -9.57
C HIS A 25 9.90 -3.67 -9.80
N SER A 26 11.17 -3.31 -9.76
CA SER A 26 11.63 -1.94 -10.02
C SER A 26 12.89 -1.93 -10.89
N LYS A 27 13.06 -0.84 -11.64
CA LYS A 27 14.22 -0.51 -12.48
C LYS A 27 14.82 0.78 -11.94
N GLY A 28 15.57 0.64 -10.86
CA GLY A 28 16.22 1.76 -10.17
C GLY A 28 15.67 1.99 -8.75
N PRO A 29 16.08 3.09 -8.11
CA PRO A 29 15.85 3.30 -6.68
C PRO A 29 14.48 3.91 -6.34
N VAL A 30 13.71 4.36 -7.34
CA VAL A 30 12.31 4.76 -7.11
C VAL A 30 11.42 3.55 -7.34
N MET A 31 10.74 3.08 -6.29
CA MET A 31 10.01 1.82 -6.30
C MET A 31 8.74 1.86 -5.47
N PHE A 32 7.80 0.96 -5.73
CA PHE A 32 6.66 0.75 -4.84
C PHE A 32 7.11 -0.03 -3.59
N ASN A 33 6.78 0.50 -2.43
CA ASN A 33 7.01 -0.16 -1.15
C ASN A 33 5.83 -1.07 -0.78
N GLY A 34 4.60 -0.58 -0.99
CA GLY A 34 3.39 -1.34 -0.71
C GLY A 34 2.12 -0.53 -0.94
N CYS A 35 1.00 -1.07 -0.47
CA CYS A 35 -0.27 -0.37 -0.41
C CYS A 35 -1.03 -0.75 0.86
N SER A 36 -2.00 0.06 1.26
CA SER A 36 -2.94 -0.34 2.31
C SER A 36 -3.78 -1.55 1.84
N PRO A 37 -4.26 -2.42 2.76
CA PRO A 37 -5.13 -3.55 2.40
C PRO A 37 -6.44 -3.12 1.72
N SER A 38 -6.96 -1.95 2.09
CA SER A 38 -8.12 -1.32 1.45
C SER A 38 -7.81 -0.77 0.05
N GLY A 39 -6.53 -0.61 -0.27
CA GLY A 39 -6.05 -0.03 -1.52
C GLY A 39 -6.11 1.49 -1.58
N ASP A 40 -6.41 2.15 -0.46
CA ASP A 40 -6.55 3.61 -0.32
C ASP A 40 -5.23 4.38 -0.35
N VAL A 41 -4.13 3.73 0.02
CA VAL A 41 -2.80 4.34 0.06
C VAL A 41 -1.84 3.50 -0.77
N ILE A 42 -1.02 4.17 -1.57
CA ILE A 42 0.18 3.58 -2.18
C ILE A 42 1.41 4.25 -1.62
N LEU A 43 2.40 3.43 -1.29
CA LEU A 43 3.71 3.86 -0.81
C LEU A 43 4.73 3.73 -1.93
N ILE A 44 5.46 4.81 -2.21
CA ILE A 44 6.60 4.81 -3.13
C ILE A 44 7.83 5.29 -2.37
N ASP A 45 8.92 4.57 -2.51
CA ASP A 45 10.18 4.90 -1.85
C ASP A 45 11.19 5.38 -2.88
N ASN A 46 12.03 6.32 -2.45
CA ASN A 46 13.36 6.51 -3.00
C ASN A 46 14.37 5.84 -2.07
N ILE A 47 14.84 4.65 -2.43
CA ILE A 47 15.84 3.91 -1.66
C ILE A 47 17.29 4.38 -1.91
N SER A 48 17.49 5.43 -2.71
CA SER A 48 18.84 5.96 -2.90
C SER A 48 19.32 6.63 -1.60
N PRO A 49 20.54 6.32 -1.12
CA PRO A 49 21.08 6.94 0.08
C PRO A 49 21.60 8.37 -0.15
N LYS A 50 21.77 8.80 -1.41
CA LYS A 50 22.45 10.05 -1.75
C LYS A 50 21.72 10.92 -2.77
N LYS A 51 20.88 10.31 -3.62
CA LYS A 51 20.33 11.00 -4.79
C LYS A 51 18.84 11.27 -4.61
N SER A 52 18.46 12.53 -4.73
CA SER A 52 17.06 12.92 -4.93
C SER A 52 16.62 12.60 -6.34
N TYR A 53 15.33 12.30 -6.51
CA TYR A 53 14.74 12.05 -7.82
C TYR A 53 13.64 13.07 -8.12
N ASP A 54 13.73 13.68 -9.29
CA ASP A 54 12.65 14.50 -9.82
C ASP A 54 11.60 13.59 -10.46
N LEU A 55 10.41 13.56 -9.86
CA LEU A 55 9.26 12.81 -10.36
C LEU A 55 8.33 13.69 -11.20
N THR A 56 8.70 14.94 -11.52
CA THR A 56 7.91 15.82 -12.38
C THR A 56 7.53 15.12 -13.68
N GLY A 57 6.23 15.08 -13.99
CA GLY A 57 5.70 14.42 -15.19
C GLY A 57 5.74 12.89 -15.16
N TRP A 58 6.24 12.27 -14.08
CA TRP A 58 6.06 10.83 -13.87
C TRP A 58 4.58 10.53 -13.68
N ARG A 59 4.19 9.30 -13.97
CA ARG A 59 2.79 8.88 -13.82
C ARG A 59 2.66 7.49 -13.26
N ILE A 60 1.58 7.29 -12.52
CA ILE A 60 1.12 5.99 -12.05
C ILE A 60 -0.09 5.60 -12.87
N GLU A 61 -0.05 4.41 -13.45
CA GLU A 61 -1.21 3.78 -14.06
C GLU A 61 -1.64 2.61 -13.20
N ARG A 62 -2.88 2.65 -12.74
CA ARG A 62 -3.49 1.59 -11.94
C ARG A 62 -4.58 0.89 -12.72
N GLN A 63 -4.55 -0.42 -12.66
CA GLN A 63 -5.60 -1.31 -13.14
C GLN A 63 -6.23 -2.03 -11.95
N THR A 64 -7.57 -2.12 -11.93
CA THR A 64 -8.34 -2.82 -10.91
C THR A 64 -9.44 -3.66 -11.55
N ASN A 65 -10.13 -4.47 -10.76
CA ASN A 65 -11.29 -5.25 -11.20
C ASN A 65 -12.41 -4.41 -11.83
N SER A 66 -12.72 -3.25 -11.24
CA SER A 66 -13.96 -2.52 -11.52
C SER A 66 -13.79 -1.39 -12.53
N GLN A 67 -12.56 -1.01 -12.86
CA GLN A 67 -12.30 0.16 -13.69
C GLN A 67 -11.13 -0.10 -14.63
N LYS A 68 -11.33 0.22 -15.92
CA LYS A 68 -10.40 -0.13 -16.99
C LYS A 68 -8.99 0.41 -16.72
N PHE A 69 -8.82 1.70 -16.42
CA PHE A 69 -7.53 2.28 -16.06
C PHE A 69 -7.70 3.60 -15.28
N LEU A 70 -6.90 3.79 -14.23
CA LEU A 70 -6.73 5.04 -13.50
C LEU A 70 -5.32 5.57 -13.75
N ARG A 71 -5.19 6.89 -13.95
CA ARG A 71 -3.88 7.53 -14.14
C ARG A 71 -3.74 8.72 -13.19
N TYR A 72 -2.63 8.74 -12.46
CA TYR A 72 -2.17 9.90 -11.70
C TYR A 72 -0.84 10.38 -12.28
N THR A 73 -0.66 11.70 -12.42
CA THR A 73 0.60 12.30 -12.90
C THR A 73 1.11 13.23 -11.81
N PHE A 74 2.38 13.10 -11.46
CA PHE A 74 3.04 13.98 -10.52
C PHE A 74 3.15 15.39 -11.11
N THR A 75 2.77 16.38 -10.31
CA THR A 75 2.80 17.80 -10.69
C THR A 75 4.22 18.33 -10.87
N ASP A 76 4.33 19.52 -11.43
CA ASP A 76 5.61 20.18 -11.64
C ASP A 76 6.41 20.37 -10.33
N LYS A 77 7.73 20.22 -10.44
CA LYS A 77 8.73 20.39 -9.37
C LYS A 77 8.57 19.40 -8.21
N PHE A 78 8.06 18.21 -8.48
CA PHE A 78 7.94 17.17 -7.48
C PHE A 78 9.26 16.42 -7.30
N ILE A 79 9.97 16.66 -6.20
CA ILE A 79 11.26 16.02 -5.91
C ILE A 79 11.12 15.14 -4.68
N ILE A 80 11.51 13.87 -4.80
CA ILE A 80 11.62 12.95 -3.67
C ILE A 80 13.08 12.90 -3.18
N PRO A 81 13.37 13.31 -1.92
CA PRO A 81 14.73 13.24 -1.36
C PRO A 81 15.24 11.81 -1.18
N PRO A 82 16.54 11.62 -0.86
CA PRO A 82 17.11 10.32 -0.51
C PRO A 82 16.39 9.70 0.69
N LEU A 83 16.29 8.35 0.72
CA LEU A 83 15.72 7.59 1.84
C LEU A 83 14.36 8.13 2.31
N THR A 84 13.52 8.53 1.34
CA THR A 84 12.22 9.12 1.60
C THR A 84 11.11 8.22 1.07
N THR A 85 10.03 8.10 1.84
CA THR A 85 8.79 7.46 1.40
C THR A 85 7.73 8.52 1.12
N ILE A 86 7.08 8.41 -0.04
CA ILE A 86 5.88 9.17 -0.35
C ILE A 86 4.64 8.30 -0.15
N GLU A 87 3.64 8.87 0.50
CA GLU A 87 2.31 8.26 0.61
C GLU A 87 1.37 8.93 -0.37
N LEU A 88 0.71 8.15 -1.21
CA LEU A 88 -0.29 8.61 -2.16
C LEU A 88 -1.66 8.14 -1.69
N TRP A 89 -2.41 9.08 -1.13
CA TRP A 89 -3.74 8.84 -0.57
C TRP A 89 -4.83 9.00 -1.63
N SER A 90 -5.86 8.16 -1.55
CA SER A 90 -7.11 8.30 -2.29
C SER A 90 -7.86 9.56 -1.83
N SER A 91 -8.64 10.17 -2.73
CA SER A 91 -9.36 11.41 -2.44
C SER A 91 -10.42 11.28 -1.35
N ILE A 92 -10.84 10.05 -1.02
CA ILE A 92 -11.87 9.75 -0.01
C ILE A 92 -11.29 9.14 1.26
N ALA A 93 -9.98 8.87 1.30
CA ALA A 93 -9.33 8.33 2.48
C ALA A 93 -8.90 9.47 3.40
N THR A 94 -9.25 9.35 4.66
CA THR A 94 -8.76 10.23 5.72
C THR A 94 -7.40 9.68 6.17
N PRO A 95 -6.31 10.47 6.13
CA PRO A 95 -5.09 10.06 6.79
C PRO A 95 -5.41 9.91 8.27
N MET A 96 -5.14 8.73 8.84
CA MET A 96 -5.06 8.65 10.29
C MET A 96 -3.94 9.60 10.70
N SER A 97 -4.25 10.51 11.62
CA SER A 97 -3.23 11.34 12.26
C SER A 97 -2.05 10.46 12.67
N PRO A 98 -0.79 10.88 12.47
CA PRO A 98 0.32 10.12 13.01
C PRO A 98 0.07 9.90 14.51
N PRO A 99 0.34 8.69 15.05
CA PRO A 99 0.30 8.48 16.50
C PRO A 99 1.17 9.56 17.13
N ASN A 100 0.62 10.26 18.11
CA ASN A 100 1.29 11.32 18.88
C ASN A 100 2.79 11.09 19.00
N GLU A 101 3.54 12.09 18.55
CA GLU A 101 4.77 12.61 19.17
C GLU A 101 5.01 12.01 20.58
N MET A 102 5.71 10.88 20.64
CA MET A 102 6.36 10.42 21.86
C MET A 102 7.73 11.08 21.87
N GLU A 103 7.96 11.92 22.86
CA GLU A 103 9.20 12.67 23.07
C GLU A 103 10.44 11.76 22.96
N PRO A 104 11.55 12.25 22.37
CA PRO A 104 12.80 11.50 22.33
C PRO A 104 13.41 11.48 23.73
N ASN A 105 13.05 10.48 24.53
CA ASN A 105 13.86 10.12 25.68
C ASN A 105 15.18 9.52 25.17
N GLN A 106 16.24 10.27 25.41
CA GLN A 106 17.62 9.92 25.12
C GLN A 106 17.98 8.57 25.72
N SER A 107 18.36 7.60 24.88
CA SER A 107 19.55 6.76 25.09
C SER A 107 19.57 5.60 24.10
N SER A 108 20.60 5.60 23.25
CA SER A 108 21.44 4.47 22.81
C SER A 108 21.77 4.62 21.33
N GLU A 109 23.07 4.74 21.07
CA GLU A 109 23.66 4.87 19.75
C GLU A 109 23.48 3.58 18.95
N GLU A 110 22.52 3.57 18.03
CA GLU A 110 22.53 2.70 16.86
C GLU A 110 22.33 3.61 15.64
N HIS A 111 23.14 3.41 14.58
CA HIS A 111 23.06 4.16 13.32
C HIS A 111 21.77 3.82 12.56
N GLU A 112 20.62 4.22 13.11
CA GLU A 112 19.33 4.12 12.46
C GLU A 112 19.20 5.31 11.48
N GLN A 113 19.41 5.05 10.19
CA GLN A 113 19.13 6.03 9.15
C GLN A 113 17.63 6.35 9.19
N GLN A 114 17.28 7.46 9.83
CA GLN A 114 15.90 7.93 9.95
C GLN A 114 15.29 8.08 8.54
N GLN A 115 14.43 7.15 8.16
CA GLN A 115 13.67 7.21 6.92
C GLN A 115 12.64 8.34 7.06
N THR A 116 12.74 9.33 6.17
CA THR A 116 11.83 10.48 6.22
C THR A 116 10.54 10.15 5.47
N PHE A 117 9.39 10.48 6.06
CA PHE A 117 8.09 10.26 5.45
C PHE A 117 7.52 11.58 4.94
N VAL A 118 7.12 11.61 3.68
CA VAL A 118 6.45 12.75 3.05
C VAL A 118 5.05 12.32 2.63
N THR A 119 4.04 12.78 3.35
CA THR A 119 2.64 12.48 3.01
C THR A 119 2.16 13.39 1.89
N ILE A 120 1.71 12.80 0.77
CA ILE A 120 1.09 13.54 -0.33
C ILE A 120 -0.37 13.12 -0.50
N LYS A 121 -1.26 14.05 -0.18
CA LYS A 121 -2.70 13.86 -0.42
C LYS A 121 -2.99 14.13 -1.87
N THR A 122 -3.26 13.08 -2.64
CA THR A 122 -3.69 13.24 -4.03
C THR A 122 -5.22 13.33 -4.08
N LYS A 123 -5.76 14.26 -4.87
CA LYS A 123 -7.21 14.38 -5.08
C LYS A 123 -7.76 13.44 -6.16
N LEU A 124 -6.97 12.50 -6.67
CA LEU A 124 -7.36 11.71 -7.83
C LEU A 124 -7.96 10.35 -7.44
N LEU A 125 -9.29 10.30 -7.62
CA LEU A 125 -10.19 9.16 -7.75
C LEU A 125 -10.22 8.15 -6.61
N THR A 126 -11.39 7.59 -6.36
CA THR A 126 -11.61 6.55 -5.37
C THR A 126 -10.80 5.31 -5.75
N TRP A 127 -9.66 5.10 -5.08
CA TRP A 127 -8.86 3.88 -5.16
C TRP A 127 -9.61 2.63 -4.61
N ASN A 128 -10.85 2.81 -4.16
CA ASN A 128 -11.60 2.00 -3.20
C ASN A 128 -12.29 0.75 -3.79
N THR A 129 -11.77 0.21 -4.89
CA THR A 129 -12.31 -1.03 -5.50
C THR A 129 -11.28 -2.11 -5.77
N ALA A 130 -10.02 -1.92 -5.36
CA ALA A 130 -8.99 -2.96 -5.44
C ALA A 130 -9.08 -4.00 -4.30
N ARG A 131 -10.30 -4.37 -3.85
CA ARG A 131 -10.52 -5.32 -2.74
C ARG A 131 -10.01 -6.73 -3.05
N GLN A 132 -9.86 -7.06 -4.32
CA GLN A 132 -9.43 -8.39 -4.77
C GLN A 132 -8.11 -8.37 -5.54
N TRP A 133 -7.85 -7.38 -6.40
CA TRP A 133 -6.52 -7.20 -6.99
C TRP A 133 -6.31 -5.78 -7.53
N SER A 134 -5.04 -5.39 -7.64
CA SER A 134 -4.62 -4.28 -8.50
C SER A 134 -3.25 -4.54 -9.12
N ILE A 135 -3.01 -3.88 -10.26
CA ILE A 135 -1.66 -3.70 -10.82
C ILE A 135 -1.42 -2.21 -10.92
N ASN A 136 -0.29 -1.76 -10.39
CA ASN A 136 0.15 -0.38 -10.37
C ASN A 136 1.47 -0.33 -11.13
N LYS A 137 1.57 0.56 -12.11
CA LYS A 137 2.76 0.76 -12.92
C LYS A 137 3.22 2.19 -12.77
N LEU A 138 4.50 2.38 -12.49
CA LEU A 138 5.14 3.68 -12.41
C LEU A 138 5.92 3.92 -13.70
N PHE A 139 5.69 5.06 -14.34
CA PHE A 139 6.39 5.50 -15.53
C PHE A 139 7.11 6.82 -15.26
N ASP A 140 8.30 6.97 -15.83
CA ASP A 140 8.98 8.27 -15.83
C ASP A 140 8.34 9.26 -16.83
N CYS A 141 8.81 10.50 -16.81
CA CYS A 141 8.35 11.56 -17.71
C CYS A 141 8.55 11.27 -19.20
N HIS A 142 9.38 10.29 -19.56
CA HIS A 142 9.60 9.85 -20.94
C HIS A 142 8.70 8.65 -21.30
N GLY A 143 7.81 8.21 -20.41
CA GLY A 143 6.93 7.07 -20.61
C GLY A 143 7.62 5.72 -20.40
N ARG A 144 8.82 5.66 -19.81
CA ARG A 144 9.51 4.40 -19.53
C ARG A 144 9.03 3.82 -18.22
N GLU A 145 8.65 2.54 -18.22
CA GLU A 145 8.24 1.84 -17.00
C GLU A 145 9.43 1.69 -16.04
N LYS A 146 9.24 2.17 -14.81
CA LYS A 146 10.22 2.16 -13.72
C LYS A 146 9.89 1.16 -12.63
N ALA A 147 8.61 0.93 -12.34
CA ALA A 147 8.23 -0.05 -11.34
C ALA A 147 6.85 -0.64 -11.63
N ILE A 148 6.64 -1.88 -11.18
CA ILE A 148 5.35 -2.54 -11.15
C ILE A 148 5.13 -3.04 -9.73
N PHE A 149 3.92 -2.85 -9.23
CA PHE A 149 3.44 -3.43 -7.99
C PHE A 149 2.04 -3.99 -8.19
N SER A 150 1.86 -5.26 -7.87
CA SER A 150 0.56 -5.88 -7.88
C SER A 150 0.26 -6.56 -6.56
N HIS A 151 -1.00 -6.51 -6.18
CA HIS A 151 -1.53 -7.29 -5.07
C HIS A 151 -2.74 -8.08 -5.53
N ARG A 152 -2.91 -9.27 -4.97
CA ARG A 152 -4.11 -10.08 -5.13
C ARG A 152 -4.52 -10.66 -3.78
N THR A 153 -5.72 -10.35 -3.36
CA THR A 153 -6.35 -10.88 -2.17
C THR A 153 -7.12 -12.13 -2.55
N LEU A 154 -6.75 -13.26 -1.95
CA LEU A 154 -7.45 -14.52 -2.09
C LEU A 154 -8.49 -14.60 -0.97
N THR A 155 -9.76 -14.37 -1.32
CA THR A 155 -10.88 -14.82 -0.49
C THR A 155 -10.98 -16.34 -0.60
N PRO A 156 -11.00 -17.09 0.50
CA PRO A 156 -11.30 -18.51 0.43
C PRO A 156 -12.71 -18.67 -0.18
N LEU A 157 -12.84 -19.64 -1.08
CA LEU A 157 -14.14 -20.05 -1.60
C LEU A 157 -14.97 -20.46 -0.37
N ALA A 158 -16.09 -19.77 -0.14
CA ALA A 158 -17.10 -20.31 0.74
C ALA A 158 -17.41 -21.71 0.20
N TYR A 159 -17.24 -22.74 1.03
CA TYR A 159 -17.73 -24.07 0.70
C TYR A 159 -19.23 -23.90 0.43
N GLU A 160 -19.62 -23.94 -0.85
CA GLU A 160 -21.00 -24.16 -1.20
C GLU A 160 -21.34 -25.53 -0.60
N LYS A 161 -22.17 -25.53 0.44
CA LYS A 161 -22.83 -26.75 0.88
C LYS A 161 -23.70 -27.18 -0.30
N GLU A 162 -23.24 -28.17 -1.06
CA GLU A 162 -24.14 -28.97 -1.88
C GLU A 162 -25.17 -29.58 -0.93
N GLU A 163 -26.42 -29.15 -1.11
CA GLU A 163 -27.61 -29.68 -0.43
C GLU A 163 -28.17 -30.88 -1.21
#